data_AF-A0A849R170-F1
#
_entry.id   AF-A0A849R170-F1
#
_cell.length_a   1.000
_cell.length_b   1.000
_cell.length_c   1.000
_cell.angle_alpha   90.00
_cell.angle_beta   90.00
_cell.angle_gamma   90.00
#
_symmetry.space_group_name_H-M   'P 1'
#
loop_
_entity.id
_entity.type
_entity.pdbx_description
1 polymer ?
#
loop_
_entity_poly.entity_id
_entity_poly.type
_entity_poly.pdbx_seq_one_letter_code
_entity_poly.pdbx_strand_id
1 'polypeptide(L)'
;METNTAKQDRIGARVPHDVYETLCKAAQLSGATINQFLVQSALKEAQAVIEREQVIRMSARDWDWMLNLLENPPAPNAKLKAAMDRYQQAKINDADSSFNWQP
;
A
#
# COMPACT_ATOMS: atom_id res chain seq x y z
N MET A 1 -31.50 -6.38 18.60
CA MET A 1 -31.01 -6.08 17.25
C MET A 1 -30.20 -4.79 17.34
N GLU A 2 -28.89 -4.90 17.50
CA GLU A 2 -28.03 -3.72 17.55
C GLU A 2 -27.83 -3.20 16.13
N THR A 3 -28.37 -2.03 15.83
CA THR A 3 -28.13 -1.36 14.55
C THR A 3 -26.73 -0.75 14.59
N ASN A 4 -25.76 -1.48 14.03
CA ASN A 4 -24.40 -1.00 13.80
C ASN A 4 -24.48 0.29 12.97
N THR A 5 -24.45 1.43 13.65
CA THR A 5 -24.52 2.74 13.02
C THR A 5 -23.21 2.95 12.28
N ALA A 6 -23.25 2.87 10.96
CA ALA A 6 -22.08 3.09 10.12
C ALA A 6 -21.45 4.44 10.47
N LYS A 7 -20.23 4.39 11.01
CA LYS A 7 -19.47 5.58 11.37
C LYS A 7 -19.19 6.38 10.10
N GLN A 8 -19.65 7.64 10.06
CA GLN A 8 -19.45 8.54 8.93
C GLN A 8 -18.42 9.60 9.32
N ASP A 9 -17.30 9.62 8.61
CA ASP A 9 -16.27 10.64 8.75
C ASP A 9 -16.44 11.73 7.68
N ARG A 10 -16.15 12.99 8.04
CA ARG A 10 -16.29 14.14 7.14
C ARG A 10 -14.94 14.48 6.49
N ILE A 11 -14.96 14.65 5.17
CA ILE A 11 -13.81 15.12 4.39
C ILE A 11 -14.10 16.56 3.94
N GLY A 12 -13.23 17.50 4.32
CA GLY A 12 -13.36 18.91 3.95
C GLY A 12 -12.06 19.45 3.35
N ALA A 13 -12.17 20.12 2.20
CA ALA A 13 -11.05 20.78 1.54
C ALA A 13 -11.46 22.17 1.05
N ARG A 14 -10.54 23.13 1.13
CA ARG A 14 -10.71 24.46 0.51
C ARG A 14 -10.02 24.45 -0.84
N VAL A 15 -10.73 24.85 -1.87
CA VAL A 15 -10.22 24.94 -3.24
C VAL A 15 -10.42 26.35 -3.79
N PRO A 16 -9.51 26.82 -4.65
CA PRO A 16 -9.73 28.01 -5.46
C PRO A 16 -11.00 27.91 -6.33
N HIS A 17 -11.55 29.06 -6.73
CA HIS A 17 -12.84 29.13 -7.42
C HIS A 17 -12.81 28.46 -8.81
N ASP A 18 -11.74 28.65 -9.57
CA ASP A 18 -11.49 28.02 -10.88
C ASP A 18 -11.48 26.48 -10.79
N VAL A 19 -10.86 25.93 -9.74
CA VAL A 19 -10.86 24.49 -9.46
C VAL A 19 -12.28 24.02 -9.13
N TYR A 20 -13.00 24.79 -8.31
CA TYR A 20 -14.39 24.47 -7.96
C TYR A 20 -15.31 24.43 -9.19
N GLU A 21 -15.20 25.41 -10.09
CA GLU A 21 -15.98 25.43 -11.34
C GLU A 21 -15.68 24.21 -12.22
N THR A 22 -14.41 23.84 -12.33
CA THR A 22 -13.99 22.65 -13.08
C THR A 22 -14.59 21.37 -12.50
N LEU A 23 -14.55 21.21 -11.17
CA LEU A 23 -15.15 20.08 -10.48
C LEU A 23 -16.67 20.04 -10.65
N CYS A 24 -17.35 21.19 -10.56
CA CYS A 24 -18.78 21.31 -10.82
C CYS A 24 -19.13 20.86 -12.24
N LYS A 25 -18.37 21.31 -13.25
CA LYS A 25 -18.59 20.92 -14.64
C LYS A 25 -18.40 19.41 -14.83
N ALA A 26 -17.35 18.84 -14.25
CA ALA A 26 -17.11 17.39 -14.32
C ALA A 26 -18.21 16.57 -13.63
N ALA A 27 -18.69 17.04 -12.48
CA ALA A 27 -19.78 16.42 -11.75
C ALA A 27 -21.09 16.44 -12.57
N GLN A 28 -21.41 17.57 -13.20
CA GLN A 28 -22.57 17.70 -14.10
C GLN A 28 -22.49 16.73 -15.28
N LEU A 29 -21.33 16.63 -15.94
CA LEU A 29 -21.10 15.69 -17.05
C LEU A 29 -21.23 14.23 -16.61
N SER A 30 -20.89 13.94 -15.36
CA SER A 30 -20.98 12.60 -14.78
C SER A 30 -22.38 12.28 -14.22
N GLY A 31 -23.33 13.22 -14.26
CA GLY A 31 -24.67 13.06 -13.68
C GLY A 31 -24.67 12.96 -12.15
N ALA A 32 -23.65 13.49 -11.48
CA ALA A 32 -23.46 13.39 -10.04
C ALA A 32 -23.44 14.77 -9.38
N THR A 33 -23.75 14.83 -8.08
CA THR A 33 -23.48 16.04 -7.28
C THR A 33 -21.98 16.23 -7.08
N ILE A 34 -21.53 17.45 -6.79
CA ILE A 34 -20.10 17.74 -6.55
C ILE A 34 -19.51 16.86 -5.44
N ASN A 35 -20.27 16.64 -4.35
CA ASN A 35 -19.81 15.82 -3.24
C ASN A 35 -19.66 14.34 -3.65
N GLN A 36 -20.61 13.81 -4.42
CA GLN A 36 -20.52 12.44 -4.94
C GLN A 36 -19.33 12.29 -5.89
N PHE A 37 -19.16 13.24 -6.80
CA PHE A 37 -18.03 13.23 -7.74
C PHE A 37 -16.68 13.30 -7.02
N LEU A 38 -16.58 14.12 -5.97
CA LEU A 38 -15.36 14.25 -5.17
C LEU A 38 -15.03 12.94 -4.47
N VAL A 39 -16.00 12.31 -3.80
CA VAL A 39 -15.80 11.03 -3.09
C VAL A 39 -15.42 9.93 -4.07
N GLN A 40 -16.10 9.82 -5.20
CA GLN A 40 -15.81 8.80 -6.22
C GLN A 40 -14.41 9.00 -6.83
N SER A 41 -14.05 10.24 -7.15
CA SER A 41 -12.74 10.56 -7.73
C SER A 41 -11.61 10.31 -6.73
N ALA A 42 -11.80 10.73 -5.47
CA ALA A 42 -10.83 10.49 -4.41
C ALA A 42 -10.65 9.00 -4.13
N LEU A 43 -11.75 8.22 -4.10
CA LEU A 43 -11.69 6.77 -3.92
C LEU A 43 -10.97 6.08 -5.08
N LYS A 44 -11.25 6.49 -6.32
CA LYS A 44 -10.58 5.94 -7.51
C LYS A 44 -9.07 6.17 -7.45
N GLU A 45 -8.66 7.39 -7.12
CA GLU A 45 -7.23 7.72 -7.01
C GLU A 45 -6.57 6.99 -5.85
N ALA A 46 -7.23 6.93 -4.68
CA ALA A 46 -6.73 6.19 -3.53
C ALA A 46 -6.51 4.70 -3.88
N GLN A 47 -7.46 4.08 -4.57
CA GLN A 47 -7.33 2.69 -4.99
C GLN A 47 -6.18 2.50 -5.98
N ALA A 48 -5.99 3.42 -6.93
CA ALA A 48 -4.88 3.36 -7.89
C ALA A 48 -3.52 3.49 -7.20
N VAL A 49 -3.40 4.37 -6.21
CA VAL A 49 -2.16 4.53 -5.42
C VAL A 49 -1.88 3.26 -4.60
N ILE A 50 -2.87 2.71 -3.91
CA ILE A 50 -2.73 1.47 -3.13
C ILE A 50 -2.31 0.32 -4.06
N GLU A 51 -2.97 0.17 -5.20
CA GLU A 51 -2.67 -0.89 -6.16
C GLU A 51 -1.23 -0.77 -6.68
N ARG A 52 -0.78 0.45 -7.00
CA ARG A 52 0.59 0.69 -7.48
C ARG A 52 1.67 0.27 -6.48
N GLU A 53 1.44 0.49 -5.20
CA GLU A 53 2.42 0.15 -4.15
C GLU A 53 2.36 -1.33 -3.74
N GLN A 54 1.19 -1.97 -3.84
CA GLN A 54 0.98 -3.34 -3.33
C GLN A 54 1.03 -4.42 -4.41
N VAL A 55 0.78 -4.07 -5.67
CA VAL A 55 0.66 -5.05 -6.76
C VAL A 55 1.90 -5.04 -7.63
N ILE A 56 2.64 -6.15 -7.60
CA ILE A 56 3.70 -6.41 -8.56
C ILE A 56 3.06 -6.92 -9.85
N ARG A 57 2.96 -6.06 -10.86
CA ARG A 57 2.49 -6.46 -12.20
C ARG A 57 3.63 -7.13 -12.95
N MET A 58 3.48 -8.41 -13.28
CA MET A 58 4.46 -9.21 -14.01
C MET A 58 3.92 -9.60 -15.38
N SER A 59 4.80 -9.75 -16.38
CA SER A 59 4.39 -10.33 -17.67
C SER A 59 4.07 -11.82 -17.48
N ALA A 60 3.30 -12.42 -18.41
CA ALA A 60 3.01 -13.86 -18.35
C ALA A 60 4.28 -14.71 -18.29
N ARG A 61 5.32 -14.31 -19.04
CA ARG A 61 6.63 -14.98 -19.02
C ARG A 61 7.31 -14.89 -17.65
N ASP A 62 7.30 -13.71 -17.03
CA ASP A 62 7.94 -13.51 -15.73
C ASP A 62 7.15 -14.22 -14.62
N TRP A 63 5.83 -14.32 -14.78
CA TRP A 63 4.96 -15.08 -13.90
C TRP A 63 5.28 -16.58 -13.95
N ASP A 64 5.43 -17.17 -15.14
CA ASP A 64 5.82 -18.57 -15.30
C ASP A 64 7.21 -18.84 -14.69
N TRP A 65 8.16 -17.92 -14.89
CA TRP A 65 9.48 -18.00 -14.27
C TRP A 65 9.40 -17.93 -12.73
N MET A 66 8.62 -17.01 -12.19
CA MET A 66 8.44 -16.89 -10.74
C MET A 66 7.71 -18.10 -10.15
N LEU A 67 6.68 -18.60 -10.82
CA LEU A 67 5.96 -19.80 -10.41
C LEU A 67 6.90 -21.01 -10.36
N ASN A 68 7.75 -21.18 -11.39
CA ASN A 68 8.73 -22.25 -11.40
C ASN A 68 9.72 -22.17 -10.22
N LEU A 69 10.14 -20.95 -9.85
CA LEU A 69 11.00 -20.72 -8.67
C LEU A 69 10.30 -20.99 -7.34
N LEU A 70 8.98 -20.74 -7.25
CA LEU A 70 8.19 -21.04 -6.05
C LEU A 70 7.95 -22.54 -5.90
N GLU A 71 7.67 -23.24 -7.00
CA GLU A 71 7.42 -24.69 -7.02
C GLU A 71 8.72 -25.49 -6.85
N ASN A 72 9.82 -25.02 -7.43
CA ASN A 72 11.13 -25.67 -7.40
C ASN A 72 12.19 -24.69 -6.84
N PRO A 73 12.17 -24.43 -5.53
CA PRO A 73 13.10 -23.47 -4.93
C PRO A 73 14.54 -23.97 -5.08
N PRO A 74 15.44 -23.19 -5.72
CA PRO A 74 16.83 -23.58 -5.86
C PRO A 74 17.56 -23.54 -4.51
N ALA A 75 18.61 -24.34 -4.38
CA ALA A 75 19.41 -24.34 -3.16
C ALA A 75 20.03 -22.95 -2.88
N PRO A 76 20.09 -22.52 -1.60
CA PRO A 76 20.68 -21.23 -1.24
C PRO A 76 22.12 -21.11 -1.74
N ASN A 77 22.42 -20.02 -2.44
CA ASN A 77 23.78 -19.77 -2.92
C ASN A 77 24.75 -19.45 -1.75
N ALA A 78 26.06 -19.57 -1.99
CA ALA A 78 27.07 -19.37 -0.95
C ALA A 78 27.01 -17.97 -0.30
N LYS A 79 26.66 -16.94 -1.07
CA LYS A 79 26.50 -15.56 -0.56
C LYS A 79 25.30 -15.41 0.36
N LEU A 80 24.17 -16.07 0.03
CA LEU A 80 22.95 -16.07 0.82
C LEU A 80 23.15 -16.83 2.14
N LYS A 81 23.90 -17.94 2.11
CA LYS A 81 24.32 -18.66 3.33
C LYS A 81 25.16 -17.76 4.24
N ALA A 82 26.21 -17.14 3.70
CA ALA A 82 27.04 -16.22 4.46
C ALA A 82 26.26 -15.00 5.01
N ALA A 83 25.27 -14.50 4.27
CA ALA A 83 24.39 -13.43 4.75
C ALA A 83 23.46 -13.89 5.88
N MET A 84 22.92 -15.11 5.79
CA MET A 84 22.13 -15.72 6.88
C MET A 84 22.98 -15.91 8.14
N ASP A 85 24.21 -16.39 8.01
CA ASP A 85 25.13 -16.57 9.16
C ASP A 85 25.42 -15.22 9.85
N ARG A 86 25.67 -14.16 9.06
CA ARG A 86 25.87 -12.80 9.58
C ARG A 86 24.62 -12.26 10.28
N TYR A 87 23.44 -12.48 9.72
CA TYR A 87 22.17 -12.07 10.34
C TYR A 87 21.92 -12.81 11.66
N GLN A 88 22.20 -14.12 11.71
CA GLN A 88 22.08 -14.91 12.94
C GLN A 88 23.04 -14.43 14.02
N GLN A 89 24.30 -14.14 13.68
CA GLN A 89 25.28 -13.57 14.61
C GLN A 89 24.82 -12.21 15.14
N ALA A 90 24.28 -11.33 14.29
CA ALA A 90 23.74 -10.03 14.73
C ALA A 90 22.53 -10.18 15.66
N LYS A 91 21.60 -11.10 15.35
CA LYS A 91 20.42 -11.38 16.17
C LYS A 91 20.79 -11.98 17.54
N ILE A 92 21.83 -12.80 17.60
CA ILE A 92 22.35 -13.36 18.87
C ILE A 92 22.94 -12.25 19.76
N ASN A 93 23.59 -11.23 19.17
CA ASN A 93 24.17 -10.11 19.92
C ASN A 93 23.11 -9.15 20.48
N ASP A 94 21.93 -9.03 19.85
CA ASP A 94 20.80 -8.23 20.37
C ASP A 94 20.13 -8.88 21.59
N ALA A 95 20.18 -10.21 21.72
CA ALA A 95 19.61 -10.92 22.87
C ALA A 95 20.47 -10.79 24.15
N ASP A 96 21.75 -10.44 24.02
CA ASP A 96 22.69 -10.24 25.14
C ASP A 96 22.86 -8.75 25.49
N SER A 97 22.27 -7.86 24.70
CA SER A 97 22.25 -6.41 24.97
C SER A 97 21.12 -6.09 25.94
N SER A 98 21.27 -6.50 27.19
CA SER A 98 20.53 -5.87 28.29
C SER A 98 20.81 -4.37 28.26
N PHE A 99 19.83 -3.59 27.81
CA PHE A 99 19.89 -2.13 27.72
C PHE A 99 20.12 -1.57 29.13
N ASN A 100 21.37 -1.31 29.48
CA ASN A 100 21.74 -0.78 30.78
C ASN A 100 21.79 0.75 30.69
N TRP A 101 20.61 1.37 30.84
CA TRP A 101 20.47 2.81 30.96
C TRP A 101 20.95 3.27 32.35
N GLN A 102 21.89 4.21 32.38
CA GLN A 102 22.25 4.94 33.60
C GLN A 102 21.87 6.41 33.41
N PRO A 103 21.19 7.03 34.40
CA PRO A 103 20.67 8.39 34.31
C PRO A 103 21.78 9.46 34.25
#